data_AF-A0A350IIX9-F1
#
_entry.id   AF-A0A350IIX9-F1
#
_cell.length_a   1.000
_cell.length_b   1.000
_cell.length_c   1.000
_cell.angle_alpha   90.00
_cell.angle_beta   90.00
_cell.angle_gamma   90.00
#
_symmetry.space_group_name_H-M   'P 1'
#
loop_
_entity.id
_entity.type
_entity.pdbx_description
1 polymer ?
#
loop_
_entity_poly.entity_id
_entity_poly.type
_entity_poly.pdbx_seq_one_letter_code
_entity_poly.pdbx_strand_id
1 'polypeptide(L)'
;MELVPVLDILEYTKMRIGKEDDNEVVTKYWFKDYEKTKSFLGNNKDKSYFYYPYSDNKNVILEQIKADYKLSGGKDLEVDLSVMLPYYRGQVYYMNLTPEFKYALSPFDAVYNDLDTESRISMYINRQVRTGFLGKTYVVTAGLDEEDEKQVEADVKLWLGSENVGGTYHFSIGATDDIDKVFKVGQMKAEIDEKLFTETKNTVKSNIYAAANNIPEQLIKSDNTLFGTSADTYVEMKKFYTEQTLDERTELENTLTFLGFPCKIIPIIEIDESTAISI
;
A
#
# COMPACT_ATOMS: atom_id res chain seq x y z
N MET A 1 11.09 37.66 21.29
CA MET A 1 11.34 36.32 20.73
C MET A 1 10.59 36.23 19.41
N GLU A 2 11.23 35.77 18.34
CA GLU A 2 10.57 35.59 17.04
C GLU A 2 10.09 34.14 16.91
N LEU A 3 8.86 33.95 16.43
CA LEU A 3 8.32 32.61 16.17
C LEU A 3 8.96 32.06 14.90
N VAL A 4 9.58 30.87 15.01
CA VAL A 4 10.12 30.15 13.85
C VAL A 4 9.11 29.04 13.49
N PRO A 5 8.61 28.99 12.24
CA PRO A 5 7.71 27.94 11.82
C PRO A 5 8.43 26.59 11.76
N VAL A 6 7.73 25.52 12.12
CA VAL A 6 8.18 24.13 11.97
C VAL A 6 7.10 23.36 11.24
N LEU A 7 7.50 22.48 10.32
CA LEU A 7 6.61 21.64 9.53
C LEU A 7 6.65 20.21 10.05
N ASP A 8 5.48 19.61 10.20
CA ASP A 8 5.31 18.17 10.47
C ASP A 8 4.22 17.63 9.54
N ILE A 9 4.34 16.35 9.15
CA ILE A 9 3.40 15.70 8.23
C ILE A 9 2.48 14.79 9.03
N LEU A 10 1.20 15.16 9.07
CA LEU A 10 0.19 14.35 9.74
C LEU A 10 -0.39 13.29 8.79
N GLU A 11 -0.61 12.09 9.34
CA GLU A 11 -1.21 11.00 8.58
C GLU A 11 -2.68 11.29 8.27
N TYR A 12 -3.01 11.47 7.00
CA TYR A 12 -4.33 11.84 6.52
C TYR A 12 -5.45 10.88 6.99
N THR A 13 -5.19 9.56 7.03
CA THR A 13 -6.16 8.53 7.45
C THR A 13 -6.66 8.73 8.88
N LYS A 14 -5.84 9.36 9.75
CA LYS A 14 -6.11 9.66 11.16
C LYS A 14 -6.72 11.05 11.37
N MET A 15 -6.85 11.85 10.32
CA MET A 15 -7.38 13.20 10.35
C MET A 15 -8.86 13.25 9.98
N ARG A 16 -9.61 14.16 10.59
CA ARG A 16 -11.01 14.45 10.25
C ARG A 16 -11.24 15.95 10.20
N ILE A 17 -12.00 16.39 9.21
CA ILE A 17 -12.40 17.78 9.07
C ILE A 17 -13.59 18.03 9.99
N GLY A 18 -13.52 19.09 10.80
CA GLY A 18 -14.60 19.51 11.68
C GLY A 18 -15.84 19.96 10.91
N LYS A 19 -16.91 20.25 11.67
CA LYS A 19 -18.12 20.85 11.09
C LYS A 19 -17.75 22.25 10.58
N GLU A 20 -18.12 22.52 9.33
CA GLU A 20 -18.06 23.87 8.76
C GLU A 20 -19.10 24.76 9.43
N ASP A 21 -18.78 26.05 9.53
CA ASP A 21 -19.75 27.06 9.93
C ASP A 21 -20.63 27.48 8.73
N ASP A 22 -21.54 28.44 8.98
CA ASP A 22 -22.47 28.93 7.97
C ASP A 22 -21.77 29.65 6.79
N ASN A 23 -20.45 29.91 6.90
CA ASN A 23 -19.62 30.50 5.86
C ASN A 23 -18.69 29.46 5.19
N GLU A 24 -18.96 28.17 5.37
CA GLU A 24 -18.16 27.05 4.84
C GLU A 24 -16.72 27.03 5.38
N VAL A 25 -16.45 27.69 6.51
CA VAL A 25 -15.13 27.72 7.12
C VAL A 25 -14.97 26.54 8.06
N VAL A 26 -13.95 25.72 7.79
CA VAL A 26 -13.53 24.66 8.71
C VAL A 26 -12.91 25.30 9.95
N THR A 27 -13.48 25.03 11.12
CA THR A 27 -12.99 25.64 12.37
C THR A 27 -11.97 24.78 13.10
N LYS A 28 -11.92 23.46 12.84
CA LYS A 28 -11.07 22.49 13.55
C LYS A 28 -10.71 21.30 12.68
N TYR A 29 -9.48 20.81 12.83
CA TYR A 29 -9.06 19.51 12.32
C TYR A 29 -8.83 18.55 13.48
N TRP A 30 -9.43 17.37 13.45
CA TRP A 30 -9.31 16.38 14.52
C TRP A 30 -8.32 15.29 14.13
N PHE A 31 -7.40 14.95 15.03
CA PHE A 31 -6.54 13.78 14.93
C PHE A 31 -7.00 12.71 15.91
N LYS A 32 -7.28 11.51 15.38
CA LYS A 32 -7.60 10.34 16.17
C LYS A 32 -7.06 9.08 15.49
N ASP A 33 -6.32 8.29 16.26
CA ASP A 33 -5.82 6.99 15.85
C ASP A 33 -6.91 5.93 16.05
N TYR A 34 -7.56 5.52 14.96
CA TYR A 34 -8.69 4.59 14.98
C TYR A 34 -8.27 3.12 14.94
N GLU A 35 -7.00 2.81 14.64
CA GLU A 35 -6.49 1.44 14.65
C GLU A 35 -6.35 0.90 16.09
N LYS A 36 -6.25 1.81 17.06
CA LYS A 36 -6.31 1.50 18.50
C LYS A 36 -7.76 1.30 18.97
N THR A 37 -8.53 0.45 18.30
CA THR A 37 -9.85 0.07 18.80
C THR A 37 -9.74 -0.75 20.08
N LYS A 38 -10.30 -0.17 21.16
CA LYS A 38 -10.78 -0.77 22.42
C LYS A 38 -10.37 -2.24 22.67
N SER A 39 -9.36 -2.42 23.51
CA SER A 39 -9.27 -3.66 24.30
C SER A 39 -10.57 -3.85 25.09
N PHE A 40 -11.15 -5.04 25.03
CA PHE A 40 -12.39 -5.43 25.74
C PHE A 40 -12.28 -5.21 27.27
N LEU A 41 -11.06 -5.03 27.80
CA LEU A 41 -10.76 -4.85 29.22
C LEU A 41 -10.01 -3.54 29.53
N GLY A 42 -9.80 -2.66 28.54
CA GLY A 42 -8.97 -1.47 28.71
C GLY A 42 -9.72 -0.18 28.36
N ASN A 43 -9.96 0.66 29.36
CA ASN A 43 -10.26 2.08 29.15
C ASN A 43 -9.01 2.79 28.61
N ASN A 44 -8.61 2.49 27.37
CA ASN A 44 -7.71 3.38 26.65
C ASN A 44 -8.52 4.63 26.32
N LYS A 45 -8.24 5.71 27.07
CA LYS A 45 -8.66 7.05 26.69
C LYS A 45 -7.96 7.35 25.36
N ASP A 46 -8.64 7.09 24.25
CA ASP A 46 -8.22 7.59 22.94
C ASP A 46 -7.96 9.08 23.10
N LYS A 47 -6.69 9.49 23.04
CA LYS A 47 -6.35 10.90 23.11
C LYS A 47 -6.65 11.49 21.72
N SER A 48 -7.89 11.91 21.52
CA SER A 48 -8.25 12.76 20.39
C SER A 48 -7.75 14.16 20.64
N TYR A 49 -7.02 14.72 19.69
CA TYR A 49 -6.60 16.11 19.71
C TYR A 49 -7.23 16.83 18.53
N PHE A 50 -7.37 18.15 18.64
CA PHE A 50 -7.71 18.98 17.48
C PHE A 50 -6.61 20.00 17.26
N TYR A 51 -6.47 20.42 16.01
CA TYR A 51 -5.59 21.47 15.52
C TYR A 51 -6.42 22.64 14.98
N TYR A 52 -5.81 23.82 14.98
CA TYR A 52 -6.41 24.98 14.32
C TYR A 52 -6.24 24.87 12.80
N PRO A 53 -7.14 25.46 11.99
CA PRO A 53 -6.88 25.72 10.59
C PRO A 53 -5.69 26.67 10.43
N TYR A 54 -4.90 26.44 9.39
CA TYR A 54 -3.76 27.29 9.07
C TYR A 54 -4.20 28.73 8.80
N SER A 55 -3.42 29.67 9.34
CA SER A 55 -3.52 31.11 9.10
C SER A 55 -2.11 31.67 9.22
N ASP A 56 -1.71 32.47 8.24
CA ASP A 56 -0.44 33.21 8.17
C ASP A 56 -0.43 34.46 9.08
N ASN A 57 -1.59 34.88 9.59
CA ASN A 57 -1.73 36.08 10.38
C ASN A 57 -1.15 35.89 11.79
N LYS A 58 -0.02 36.56 12.05
CA LYS A 58 0.66 36.53 13.36
C LYS A 58 -0.25 36.85 14.54
N ASN A 59 -1.23 37.75 14.38
CA ASN A 59 -2.17 38.08 15.45
C ASN A 59 -3.09 36.90 15.79
N VAL A 60 -3.56 36.18 14.76
CA VAL A 60 -4.39 34.98 14.94
C VAL A 60 -3.61 33.89 15.67
N ILE A 61 -2.35 33.65 15.25
CA ILE A 61 -1.46 32.67 15.89
C ILE A 61 -1.22 33.02 17.36
N LEU A 62 -0.94 34.30 17.66
CA LEU A 62 -0.73 34.75 19.04
C LEU A 62 -1.97 34.55 19.91
N GLU A 63 -3.17 34.87 19.39
CA GLU A 63 -4.42 34.64 20.12
C GLU A 63 -4.72 33.15 20.32
N GLN A 64 -4.38 32.29 19.36
CA GLN A 64 -4.48 30.84 19.49
C GLN A 64 -3.53 30.29 20.58
N ILE A 65 -2.27 30.74 20.61
CA ILE A 65 -1.29 30.37 21.66
C ILE A 65 -1.82 30.76 23.06
N LYS A 66 -2.32 31.99 23.20
CA LYS A 66 -2.90 32.47 24.48
C LYS A 66 -4.14 31.66 24.88
N ALA A 67 -5.00 31.32 23.92
CA ALA A 67 -6.20 30.52 24.19
C ALA A 67 -5.84 29.13 24.72
N ASP A 68 -4.87 28.46 24.10
CA ASP A 68 -4.38 27.14 24.53
C ASP A 68 -3.68 27.18 25.90
N TYR A 69 -2.90 28.22 26.17
CA TYR A 69 -2.28 28.44 27.47
C TYR A 69 -3.33 28.59 28.58
N LYS A 70 -4.39 29.39 28.36
CA LYS A 70 -5.50 29.52 29.30
C LYS A 70 -6.24 28.21 29.53
N LEU A 71 -6.54 27.48 28.46
CA LEU A 71 -7.21 26.17 28.53
C LEU A 71 -6.40 25.17 29.35
N SER A 72 -5.07 25.29 29.34
CA SER A 72 -4.15 24.46 30.11
C SER A 72 -3.97 24.94 31.58
N GLY A 73 -4.72 25.95 32.01
CA GLY A 73 -4.70 26.47 33.38
C GLY A 73 -3.78 27.68 33.60
N GLY A 74 -3.19 28.22 32.53
CA GLY A 74 -2.43 29.46 32.55
C GLY A 74 -3.28 30.66 32.95
N LYS A 75 -2.80 31.48 33.90
CA LYS A 75 -3.55 32.63 34.45
C LYS A 75 -3.07 33.98 33.92
N ASP A 76 -1.77 34.10 33.71
CA ASP A 76 -1.13 35.35 33.31
C ASP A 76 -0.78 35.33 31.82
N LEU A 77 -1.29 36.30 31.05
CA LEU A 77 -1.04 36.41 29.61
C LEU A 77 0.11 37.36 29.27
N GLU A 78 0.73 37.98 30.26
CA GLU A 78 1.90 38.85 30.08
C GLU A 78 3.22 38.07 30.25
N VAL A 79 3.15 36.75 30.38
CA VAL A 79 4.34 35.88 30.41
C VAL A 79 4.98 35.76 29.02
N ASP A 80 6.27 35.40 29.01
CA ASP A 80 7.01 35.22 27.75
C ASP A 80 6.43 34.10 26.87
N LEU A 81 6.54 34.27 25.55
CA LEU A 81 6.04 33.31 24.56
C LEU A 81 6.63 31.91 24.75
N SER A 82 7.88 31.80 25.21
CA SER A 82 8.52 30.50 25.49
C SER A 82 7.78 29.69 26.55
N VAL A 83 7.05 30.34 27.47
CA VAL A 83 6.24 29.70 28.50
C VAL A 83 4.91 29.20 27.95
N MET A 84 4.33 29.91 26.98
CA MET A 84 3.03 29.55 26.40
C MET A 84 3.15 28.52 25.27
N LEU A 85 4.21 28.60 24.46
CA LEU A 85 4.42 27.77 23.27
C LEU A 85 4.29 26.26 23.50
N PRO A 86 4.77 25.66 24.61
CA PRO A 86 4.62 24.22 24.85
C PRO A 86 3.17 23.73 24.94
N TYR A 87 2.21 24.63 25.19
CA TYR A 87 0.79 24.32 25.26
C TYR A 87 0.07 24.49 23.93
N TYR A 88 0.71 25.15 22.96
CA TYR A 88 0.11 25.42 21.66
C TYR A 88 -0.01 24.13 20.86
N ARG A 89 -1.24 23.82 20.44
CA ARG A 89 -1.55 22.60 19.67
C ARG A 89 -1.01 22.64 18.23
N GLY A 90 -0.77 23.83 17.68
CA GLY A 90 -0.39 24.00 16.27
C GLY A 90 -1.56 24.20 15.31
N GLN A 91 -1.19 24.37 14.04
CA GLN A 91 -2.09 24.59 12.91
C GLN A 91 -1.93 23.50 11.85
N VAL A 92 -2.99 23.26 11.08
CA VAL A 92 -3.00 22.32 9.96
C VAL A 92 -3.44 23.04 8.70
N TYR A 93 -2.59 22.93 7.68
CA TYR A 93 -2.95 23.21 6.30
C TYR A 93 -3.35 21.90 5.63
N TYR A 94 -4.55 21.85 5.08
CA TYR A 94 -5.04 20.67 4.37
C TYR A 94 -4.93 20.91 2.87
N MET A 95 -3.91 20.31 2.25
CA MET A 95 -3.74 20.34 0.81
C MET A 95 -4.66 19.30 0.17
N ASN A 96 -5.66 19.77 -0.57
CA ASN A 96 -6.59 18.92 -1.28
C ASN A 96 -6.40 19.09 -2.79
N LEU A 97 -5.86 18.05 -3.44
CA LEU A 97 -5.63 18.04 -4.89
C LEU A 97 -6.91 17.74 -5.70
N THR A 98 -8.02 17.40 -5.03
CA THR A 98 -9.34 17.17 -5.64
C THR A 98 -10.39 18.02 -4.93
N PRO A 99 -10.41 19.35 -5.17
CA PRO A 99 -11.22 20.31 -4.40
C PRO A 99 -12.74 20.09 -4.56
N GLU A 100 -13.19 19.32 -5.56
CA GLU A 100 -14.59 18.94 -5.75
C GLU A 100 -15.13 18.09 -4.59
N PHE A 101 -14.23 17.40 -3.87
CA PHE A 101 -14.57 16.56 -2.74
C PHE A 101 -14.03 17.15 -1.45
N LYS A 102 -14.81 17.07 -0.37
CA LYS A 102 -14.37 17.50 0.97
C LYS A 102 -13.10 16.78 1.44
N TYR A 103 -12.95 15.52 1.03
CA TYR A 103 -11.81 14.68 1.30
C TYR A 103 -11.15 14.35 -0.03
N ALA A 104 -9.85 14.59 -0.11
CA ALA A 104 -9.01 14.24 -1.24
C ALA A 104 -9.26 12.79 -1.63
N LEU A 105 -9.59 12.60 -2.91
CA LEU A 105 -9.81 11.29 -3.49
C LEU A 105 -8.46 10.71 -3.88
N SER A 106 -8.23 9.43 -3.57
CA SER A 106 -7.05 8.73 -4.04
C SER A 106 -7.09 8.61 -5.56
N PRO A 107 -5.97 8.80 -6.29
CA PRO A 107 -5.90 8.49 -7.73
C PRO A 107 -6.34 7.05 -8.05
N PHE A 108 -6.17 6.15 -7.08
CA PHE A 108 -6.53 4.74 -7.22
C PHE A 108 -7.99 4.40 -6.91
N ASP A 109 -8.84 5.38 -6.55
CA ASP A 109 -10.23 5.12 -6.20
C ASP A 109 -11.00 4.45 -7.36
N ALA A 110 -10.76 4.91 -8.60
CA ALA A 110 -11.37 4.35 -9.80
C ALA A 110 -10.98 2.88 -10.09
N VAL A 111 -9.83 2.45 -9.58
CA VAL A 111 -9.24 1.10 -9.81
C VAL A 111 -9.13 0.28 -8.53
N TYR A 112 -9.90 0.62 -7.50
CA TYR A 112 -9.87 -0.07 -6.21
C TYR A 112 -10.13 -1.59 -6.35
N ASN A 113 -11.10 -1.98 -7.17
CA ASN A 113 -11.43 -3.40 -7.39
C ASN A 113 -10.31 -4.13 -8.15
N ASP A 114 -9.58 -3.43 -9.01
CA ASP A 114 -8.43 -3.98 -9.72
C ASP A 114 -7.29 -4.25 -8.73
N LEU A 115 -7.02 -3.32 -7.80
CA LEU A 115 -6.06 -3.51 -6.71
C LEU A 115 -6.44 -4.70 -5.80
N ASP A 116 -7.70 -4.82 -5.40
CA ASP A 116 -8.18 -5.97 -4.60
C ASP A 116 -8.04 -7.28 -5.39
N THR A 117 -8.34 -7.26 -6.69
CA THR A 117 -8.19 -8.42 -7.57
C THR A 117 -6.73 -8.87 -7.66
N GLU A 118 -5.78 -7.95 -7.86
CA GLU A 118 -4.36 -8.29 -7.86
C GLU A 118 -3.92 -8.92 -6.53
N SER A 119 -4.35 -8.34 -5.41
CA SER A 119 -4.06 -8.84 -4.07
C SER A 119 -4.61 -10.26 -3.87
N ARG A 120 -5.86 -10.52 -4.26
CA ARG A 120 -6.50 -11.85 -4.15
C ARG A 120 -5.83 -12.89 -5.02
N ILE A 121 -5.45 -12.55 -6.25
CA ILE A 121 -4.71 -13.46 -7.13
C ILE A 121 -3.37 -13.83 -6.49
N SER A 122 -2.66 -12.85 -5.92
CA SER A 122 -1.41 -13.09 -5.20
C SER A 122 -1.61 -14.03 -3.99
N MET A 123 -2.64 -13.80 -3.18
CA MET A 123 -2.99 -14.67 -2.06
C MET A 123 -3.38 -16.08 -2.51
N TYR A 124 -4.14 -16.20 -3.60
CA TYR A 124 -4.52 -17.50 -4.18
C TYR A 124 -3.27 -18.28 -4.59
N ILE A 125 -2.37 -17.67 -5.37
CA ILE A 125 -1.12 -18.30 -5.81
C ILE A 125 -0.29 -18.71 -4.59
N ASN A 126 -0.14 -17.82 -3.58
CA ASN A 126 0.60 -18.13 -2.37
C ASN A 126 0.00 -19.35 -1.63
N ARG A 127 -1.33 -19.39 -1.49
CA ARG A 127 -2.02 -20.53 -0.85
C ARG A 127 -1.85 -21.81 -1.66
N GLN A 128 -1.97 -21.76 -2.99
CA GLN A 128 -1.77 -22.94 -3.84
C GLN A 128 -0.34 -23.47 -3.77
N VAL A 129 0.67 -22.60 -3.79
CA VAL A 129 2.07 -23.00 -3.63
C VAL A 129 2.33 -23.62 -2.25
N ARG A 130 1.70 -23.10 -1.19
CA ARG A 130 1.94 -23.57 0.19
C ARG A 130 1.13 -24.79 0.60
N THR A 131 -0.12 -24.90 0.13
CA THR A 131 -1.11 -25.86 0.63
C THR A 131 -1.79 -26.66 -0.46
N GLY A 132 -1.62 -26.27 -1.73
CA GLY A 132 -2.11 -27.02 -2.87
C GLY A 132 -1.37 -28.36 -3.00
N PHE A 133 -1.98 -29.28 -3.75
CA PHE A 133 -1.32 -30.53 -4.13
C PHE A 133 -0.19 -30.23 -5.11
N LEU A 134 0.99 -29.87 -4.58
CA LEU A 134 2.24 -29.90 -5.32
C LEU A 134 2.38 -31.33 -5.85
N GLY A 135 2.35 -31.52 -7.16
CA GLY A 135 2.10 -32.81 -7.80
C GLY A 135 2.72 -33.98 -7.04
N LYS A 136 1.87 -34.80 -6.41
CA LYS A 136 2.30 -35.89 -5.54
C LYS A 136 2.19 -37.20 -6.29
N THR A 137 3.23 -38.02 -6.16
CA THR A 137 3.14 -39.43 -6.55
C THR A 137 2.35 -40.16 -5.47
N TYR A 138 1.40 -41.00 -5.88
CA TYR A 138 0.69 -41.90 -4.99
C TYR A 138 0.93 -43.34 -5.43
N VAL A 139 1.02 -44.23 -4.45
CA VAL A 139 1.21 -45.66 -4.64
C VAL A 139 0.01 -46.36 -4.03
N VAL A 140 -0.70 -47.15 -4.83
CA VAL A 140 -1.79 -48.00 -4.36
C VAL A 140 -1.30 -49.44 -4.41
N THR A 141 -1.39 -50.15 -3.29
CA THR A 141 -1.14 -51.59 -3.21
C THR A 141 -2.40 -52.32 -2.77
N ALA A 142 -2.57 -53.58 -3.17
CA ALA A 142 -3.70 -54.39 -2.72
C ALA A 142 -3.27 -55.78 -2.27
N GLY A 143 -3.90 -56.26 -1.19
CA GLY A 143 -3.73 -57.64 -0.70
C GLY A 143 -2.44 -57.94 0.04
N LEU A 144 -1.72 -56.91 0.52
CA LEU A 144 -0.55 -57.07 1.40
C LEU A 144 -0.98 -57.25 2.86
N ASP A 145 -0.17 -57.97 3.63
CA ASP A 145 -0.31 -58.01 5.09
C ASP A 145 0.35 -56.78 5.75
N GLU A 146 0.15 -56.60 7.07
CA GLU A 146 0.63 -55.42 7.79
C GLU A 146 2.17 -55.26 7.81
N GLU A 147 2.93 -56.35 7.65
CA GLU A 147 4.39 -56.30 7.60
C GLU A 147 4.88 -55.91 6.21
N ASP A 148 4.30 -56.51 5.17
CA ASP A 148 4.59 -56.17 3.78
C ASP A 148 4.16 -54.74 3.45
N GLU A 149 3.05 -54.25 4.01
CA GLU A 149 2.59 -52.87 3.83
C GLU A 149 3.62 -51.86 4.34
N LYS A 150 4.19 -52.10 5.53
CA LYS A 150 5.22 -51.26 6.13
C LYS A 150 6.54 -51.32 5.36
N GLN A 151 6.86 -52.50 4.80
CA GLN A 151 8.07 -52.68 4.01
C GLN A 151 7.98 -51.94 2.68
N VAL A 152 6.84 -52.04 1.98
CA VAL A 152 6.59 -51.27 0.76
C VAL A 152 6.57 -49.76 1.04
N GLU A 153 5.97 -49.32 2.14
CA GLU A 153 6.02 -47.90 2.54
C GLU A 153 7.47 -47.42 2.77
N ALA A 154 8.31 -48.24 3.42
CA ALA A 154 9.71 -47.94 3.68
C ALA A 154 10.54 -47.92 2.38
N ASP A 155 10.35 -48.89 1.49
CA ASP A 155 11.05 -48.97 0.20
C ASP A 155 10.66 -47.81 -0.72
N VAL A 156 9.38 -47.44 -0.76
CA VAL A 156 8.89 -46.26 -1.51
C VAL A 156 9.50 -44.97 -0.95
N LYS A 157 9.60 -44.83 0.38
CA LYS A 157 10.27 -43.69 1.01
C LYS A 157 11.77 -43.63 0.67
N LEU A 158 12.42 -44.79 0.55
CA LEU A 158 13.84 -44.90 0.22
C LEU A 158 14.12 -44.56 -1.26
N TRP A 159 13.27 -45.05 -2.17
CA TRP A 159 13.39 -44.82 -3.62
C TRP A 159 13.19 -43.36 -4.02
N LEU A 160 12.46 -42.59 -3.24
CA LEU A 160 12.21 -41.17 -3.50
C LEU A 160 13.35 -40.24 -3.00
N GLY A 161 14.35 -40.78 -2.30
CA GLY A 161 15.58 -40.06 -1.94
C GLY A 161 15.41 -38.97 -0.86
N SER A 162 16.54 -38.52 -0.31
CA SER A 162 16.65 -37.61 0.85
C SER A 162 16.33 -36.13 0.57
N GLU A 163 15.94 -35.77 -0.66
CA GLU A 163 15.54 -34.39 -1.05
C GLU A 163 14.01 -34.27 -1.19
N ASN A 164 13.29 -34.98 -0.34
CA ASN A 164 11.86 -35.24 -0.50
C ASN A 164 10.97 -34.03 -0.14
N VAL A 165 10.83 -33.08 -1.06
CA VAL A 165 9.83 -31.98 -0.99
C VAL A 165 8.43 -32.45 -1.47
N GLY A 166 8.32 -33.64 -2.06
CA GLY A 166 7.08 -34.18 -2.63
C GLY A 166 6.53 -35.38 -1.88
N GLY A 167 6.02 -35.19 -0.65
CA GLY A 167 5.47 -36.30 0.16
C GLY A 167 4.49 -37.20 -0.63
N THR A 168 4.66 -38.52 -0.48
CA THR A 168 3.93 -39.58 -1.17
C THR A 168 2.82 -40.14 -0.29
N TYR A 169 1.67 -40.48 -0.89
CA TYR A 169 0.56 -41.14 -0.20
C TYR A 169 0.50 -42.62 -0.59
N HIS A 170 0.51 -43.50 0.42
CA HIS A 170 0.30 -44.93 0.26
C HIS A 170 -1.16 -45.27 0.59
N PHE A 171 -1.84 -46.00 -0.28
CA PHE A 171 -3.20 -46.49 -0.05
C PHE A 171 -3.22 -48.02 -0.21
N SER A 172 -3.65 -48.72 0.84
CA SER A 172 -3.86 -50.18 0.80
C SER A 172 -5.35 -50.48 0.57
N ILE A 173 -5.65 -51.33 -0.43
CA ILE A 173 -7.01 -51.79 -0.75
C ILE A 173 -7.10 -53.30 -0.47
N GLY A 174 -8.25 -53.78 0.03
CA GLY A 174 -8.50 -55.23 0.20
C GLY A 174 -8.39 -56.00 -1.11
N ALA A 175 -8.11 -57.31 -1.04
CA ALA A 175 -7.80 -58.16 -2.20
C ALA A 175 -8.82 -58.00 -3.35
N THR A 176 -8.32 -57.77 -4.57
CA THR A 176 -9.14 -57.65 -5.80
C THR A 176 -8.53 -58.46 -6.94
N ASP A 177 -9.35 -58.98 -7.84
CA ASP A 177 -8.94 -59.87 -8.95
C ASP A 177 -8.26 -59.16 -10.14
N ASP A 178 -7.92 -57.87 -10.01
CA ASP A 178 -7.45 -57.00 -11.09
C ASP A 178 -5.97 -56.64 -10.89
N ILE A 179 -5.07 -57.10 -11.77
CA ILE A 179 -3.61 -56.91 -11.62
C ILE A 179 -3.22 -55.41 -11.63
N ASP A 180 -3.93 -54.58 -12.39
CA ASP A 180 -3.75 -53.11 -12.39
C ASP A 180 -4.16 -52.43 -11.06
N LYS A 181 -4.82 -53.17 -10.15
CA LYS A 181 -5.16 -52.73 -8.78
C LYS A 181 -4.16 -53.24 -7.73
N VAL A 182 -3.29 -54.20 -8.07
CA VAL A 182 -2.31 -54.80 -7.14
C VAL A 182 -1.15 -53.84 -6.87
N PHE A 183 -0.71 -53.09 -7.87
CA PHE A 183 0.32 -52.07 -7.73
C PHE A 183 0.12 -50.96 -8.77
N LYS A 184 -0.33 -49.78 -8.34
CA LYS A 184 -0.53 -48.62 -9.21
C LYS A 184 0.23 -47.42 -8.70
N VAL A 185 1.17 -46.95 -9.52
CA VAL A 185 1.84 -45.67 -9.31
C VAL A 185 1.15 -44.64 -10.19
N GLY A 186 0.59 -43.62 -9.58
CA GLY A 186 -0.01 -42.49 -10.28
C GLY A 186 0.58 -41.16 -9.81
N GLN A 187 0.47 -40.13 -10.64
CA GLN A 187 0.82 -38.77 -10.26
C GLN A 187 -0.47 -37.95 -10.20
N MET A 188 -0.73 -37.31 -9.07
CA MET A 188 -1.67 -36.19 -9.05
C MET A 188 -0.98 -35.03 -9.75
N LYS A 189 -1.55 -34.55 -10.86
CA LYS A 189 -1.03 -33.35 -11.52
C LYS A 189 -1.19 -32.18 -10.56
N ALA A 190 -0.14 -31.36 -10.44
CA ALA A 190 -0.25 -30.09 -9.76
C ALA A 190 -1.31 -29.25 -10.48
N GLU A 191 -2.41 -28.93 -9.82
CA GLU A 191 -3.46 -28.06 -10.36
C GLU A 191 -3.10 -26.58 -10.11
N ILE A 192 -1.83 -26.23 -10.32
CA ILE A 192 -1.41 -24.83 -10.33
C ILE A 192 -1.37 -24.41 -11.79
N ASP A 193 -2.49 -23.90 -12.28
CA ASP A 193 -2.56 -23.29 -13.60
C ASP A 193 -2.06 -21.84 -13.52
N GLU A 194 -0.77 -21.66 -13.79
CA GLU A 194 -0.15 -20.32 -13.88
C GLU A 194 -0.82 -19.44 -14.95
N LYS A 195 -1.39 -20.04 -16.00
CA LYS A 195 -2.04 -19.31 -17.08
C LYS A 195 -3.41 -18.77 -16.70
N LEU A 196 -4.06 -19.35 -15.68
CA LEU A 196 -5.42 -19.02 -15.27
C LEU A 196 -5.65 -17.52 -15.04
N PHE A 197 -4.64 -16.82 -14.55
CA PHE A 197 -4.74 -15.39 -14.22
C PHE A 197 -3.82 -14.48 -15.04
N THR A 198 -3.13 -14.99 -16.05
CA THR A 198 -2.12 -14.19 -16.75
C THR A 198 -2.75 -12.97 -17.44
N GLU A 199 -3.83 -13.18 -18.19
CA GLU A 199 -4.53 -12.09 -18.90
C GLU A 199 -5.21 -11.12 -17.93
N THR A 200 -5.84 -11.63 -16.87
CA THR A 200 -6.44 -10.79 -15.82
C THR A 200 -5.39 -9.92 -15.13
N LYS A 201 -4.22 -10.49 -14.78
CA LYS A 201 -3.13 -9.73 -14.16
C LYS A 201 -2.61 -8.63 -15.06
N ASN A 202 -2.51 -8.88 -16.38
CA ASN A 202 -2.05 -7.85 -17.32
C ASN A 202 -3.05 -6.71 -17.44
N THR A 203 -4.34 -7.03 -17.54
CA THR A 203 -5.42 -6.04 -17.62
C THR A 203 -5.49 -5.17 -16.36
N VAL A 204 -5.53 -5.82 -15.19
CA VAL A 204 -5.57 -5.15 -13.88
C VAL A 204 -4.35 -4.25 -13.69
N LYS A 205 -3.15 -4.72 -14.04
CA LYS A 205 -1.93 -3.90 -13.96
C LYS A 205 -1.99 -2.68 -14.88
N SER A 206 -2.46 -2.86 -16.11
CA SER A 206 -2.61 -1.75 -17.05
C SER A 206 -3.54 -0.66 -16.50
N ASN A 207 -4.67 -1.05 -15.90
CA ASN A 207 -5.60 -0.09 -15.28
C ASN A 207 -4.96 0.62 -14.08
N ILE A 208 -4.24 -0.12 -13.22
CA ILE A 208 -3.54 0.45 -12.07
C ILE A 208 -2.47 1.45 -12.51
N TYR A 209 -1.70 1.15 -13.56
CA TYR A 209 -0.70 2.05 -14.11
C TYR A 209 -1.33 3.30 -14.74
N ALA A 210 -2.48 3.16 -15.42
CA ALA A 210 -3.23 4.29 -15.93
C ALA A 210 -3.66 5.25 -14.78
N ALA A 211 -4.14 4.70 -13.66
CA ALA A 211 -4.51 5.49 -12.49
C ALA A 211 -3.31 6.15 -11.77
N ALA A 212 -2.11 5.61 -11.90
CA ALA A 212 -0.88 6.18 -11.37
C ALA A 212 -0.24 7.18 -12.35
N ASN A 213 -1.00 8.19 -12.76
CA ASN A 213 -0.55 9.23 -13.71
C ASN A 213 0.02 8.65 -15.02
N ASN A 214 -0.63 7.58 -15.52
CA ASN A 214 -0.24 6.86 -16.73
C ASN A 214 1.24 6.45 -16.76
N ILE A 215 1.79 6.02 -15.62
CA ILE A 215 3.19 5.60 -15.54
C ILE A 215 3.52 4.52 -16.59
N PRO A 216 4.52 4.73 -17.46
CA PRO A 216 4.92 3.72 -18.43
C PRO A 216 5.40 2.43 -17.75
N GLU A 217 4.88 1.27 -18.18
CA GLU A 217 5.19 -0.03 -17.57
C GLU A 217 6.69 -0.34 -17.55
N GLN A 218 7.42 0.05 -18.60
CA GLN A 218 8.86 -0.17 -18.73
C GLN A 218 9.70 0.63 -17.70
N LEU A 219 9.13 1.65 -17.06
CA LEU A 219 9.78 2.34 -15.93
C LEU A 219 9.62 1.57 -14.61
N ILE A 220 8.61 0.71 -14.50
CA ILE A 220 8.31 -0.09 -13.31
C ILE A 220 8.96 -1.47 -13.41
N LYS A 221 8.90 -2.09 -14.58
CA LYS A 221 9.51 -3.39 -14.87
C LYS A 221 10.64 -3.23 -15.86
N SER A 222 11.82 -3.70 -15.47
CA SER A 222 12.85 -4.05 -16.44
C SER A 222 12.41 -5.35 -17.11
N ASP A 223 11.84 -5.29 -18.30
CA ASP A 223 11.69 -6.50 -19.10
C ASP A 223 13.08 -7.11 -19.34
N ASN A 224 13.20 -8.44 -19.24
CA ASN A 224 14.43 -9.18 -19.51
C ASN A 224 14.95 -8.97 -20.94
N THR A 225 14.20 -8.30 -21.80
CA THR A 225 14.71 -7.68 -23.02
C THR A 225 15.50 -6.42 -22.66
N LEU A 226 16.73 -6.63 -22.20
CA LEU A 226 17.76 -5.61 -21.92
C LEU A 226 18.03 -4.63 -23.09
N PHE A 227 17.32 -4.76 -24.23
CA PHE A 227 17.52 -4.06 -25.50
C PHE A 227 16.22 -3.72 -26.26
N GLY A 228 15.03 -3.83 -25.65
CA GLY A 228 13.75 -3.68 -26.38
C GLY A 228 13.38 -2.23 -26.73
N THR A 229 13.63 -1.30 -25.82
CA THR A 229 13.40 0.14 -25.98
C THR A 229 14.72 0.85 -26.17
N SER A 230 14.84 1.67 -27.22
CA SER A 230 16.04 2.50 -27.41
C SER A 230 16.26 3.39 -26.19
N ALA A 231 17.51 3.79 -25.93
CA ALA A 231 17.82 4.74 -24.86
C ALA A 231 16.96 6.01 -24.98
N ASP A 232 16.71 6.45 -26.22
CA ASP A 232 15.82 7.58 -26.53
C ASP A 232 14.39 7.31 -26.08
N THR A 233 13.86 6.11 -26.28
CA THR A 233 12.51 5.74 -25.84
C THR A 233 12.38 5.81 -24.32
N TYR A 234 13.41 5.36 -23.58
CA TYR A 234 13.44 5.47 -22.13
C TYR A 234 13.48 6.93 -21.64
N VAL A 235 14.21 7.79 -22.36
CA VAL A 235 14.24 9.22 -22.08
C VAL A 235 12.87 9.84 -22.30
N GLU A 236 12.20 9.54 -23.41
CA GLU A 236 10.86 10.03 -23.70
C GLU A 236 9.81 9.54 -22.69
N MET A 237 9.90 8.28 -22.24
CA MET A 237 9.04 7.77 -21.16
C MET A 237 9.22 8.55 -19.84
N LYS A 238 10.46 8.90 -19.49
CA LYS A 238 10.74 9.72 -18.30
C LYS A 238 10.22 11.14 -18.44
N LYS A 239 10.34 11.75 -19.63
CA LYS A 239 9.78 13.07 -19.93
C LYS A 239 8.27 13.05 -19.80
N PHE A 240 7.60 12.11 -20.48
CA PHE A 240 6.15 11.94 -20.41
C PHE A 240 5.65 11.84 -18.97
N TYR A 241 6.23 10.96 -18.14
CA TYR A 241 5.79 10.83 -16.75
C TYR A 241 6.14 12.05 -15.88
N THR A 242 7.23 12.75 -16.20
CA THR A 242 7.58 14.03 -15.57
C THR A 242 6.53 15.10 -15.89
N GLU A 243 6.00 15.13 -17.11
CA GLU A 243 4.90 16.03 -17.52
C GLU A 243 3.60 15.67 -16.80
N GLN A 244 3.24 14.39 -16.72
CA GLN A 244 2.01 13.94 -16.04
C GLN A 244 1.99 14.31 -14.55
N THR A 245 3.15 14.41 -13.91
CA THR A 245 3.30 14.75 -12.48
C THR A 245 3.66 16.22 -12.24
N LEU A 246 3.60 17.06 -13.28
CA LEU A 246 3.99 18.47 -13.16
C LEU A 246 3.06 19.23 -12.21
N ASP A 247 1.75 19.14 -12.42
CA ASP A 247 0.75 19.88 -11.66
C ASP A 247 0.81 19.55 -10.16
N GLU A 248 0.90 18.26 -9.81
CA GLU A 248 1.05 17.81 -8.42
C GLU A 248 2.31 18.37 -7.76
N ARG A 249 3.43 18.38 -8.48
CA ARG A 249 4.70 18.91 -7.97
C ARG A 249 4.65 20.41 -7.79
N THR A 250 4.11 21.13 -8.78
CA THR A 250 3.95 22.58 -8.70
C THR A 250 3.02 22.98 -7.56
N GLU A 251 1.91 22.29 -7.36
CA GLU A 251 0.99 22.58 -6.26
C GLU A 251 1.63 22.33 -4.89
N LEU A 252 2.42 21.26 -4.76
CA LEU A 252 3.17 20.95 -3.54
C LEU A 252 4.27 22.00 -3.26
N GLU A 253 5.02 22.42 -4.30
CA GLU A 253 6.03 23.49 -4.18
C GLU A 253 5.40 24.84 -3.78
N ASN A 254 4.28 25.21 -4.42
CA ASN A 254 3.52 26.41 -4.11
C ASN A 254 3.02 26.39 -2.67
N THR A 255 2.44 25.26 -2.25
CA THR A 255 1.96 25.06 -0.89
C THR A 255 3.09 25.18 0.13
N LEU A 256 4.21 24.50 -0.09
CA LEU A 256 5.35 24.56 0.84
C LEU A 256 5.96 25.96 0.90
N THR A 257 6.04 26.66 -0.24
CA THR A 257 6.46 28.06 -0.31
C THR A 257 5.51 28.97 0.47
N PHE A 258 4.19 28.81 0.29
CA PHE A 258 3.16 29.53 1.04
C PHE A 258 3.29 29.31 2.55
N LEU A 259 3.63 28.10 2.99
CA LEU A 259 3.86 27.76 4.39
C LEU A 259 5.21 28.28 4.94
N GLY A 260 6.06 28.89 4.11
CA GLY A 260 7.38 29.41 4.49
C GLY A 260 8.54 28.42 4.36
N PHE A 261 8.32 27.31 3.66
CA PHE A 261 9.30 26.24 3.39
C PHE A 261 9.56 26.10 1.88
N PRO A 262 10.15 27.11 1.22
CA PRO A 262 10.38 27.06 -0.21
C PRO A 262 11.27 25.85 -0.56
N CYS A 263 10.77 25.01 -1.47
CA CYS A 263 11.49 23.85 -1.97
C CYS A 263 11.31 23.72 -3.48
N LYS A 264 12.22 22.98 -4.11
CA LYS A 264 12.11 22.58 -5.51
C LYS A 264 12.19 21.07 -5.60
N ILE A 265 11.16 20.46 -6.16
CA ILE A 265 11.05 19.03 -6.40
C ILE A 265 11.74 18.72 -7.72
N ILE A 266 12.79 17.91 -7.63
CA ILE A 266 13.61 17.55 -8.79
C ILE A 266 12.81 16.55 -9.66
N PRO A 267 12.59 16.82 -10.96
CA PRO A 267 11.97 15.86 -11.87
C PRO A 267 12.83 14.62 -12.05
N ILE A 268 12.25 13.56 -12.62
CA ILE A 268 13.01 12.35 -12.99
C ILE A 268 14.05 12.68 -14.07
N ILE A 269 13.71 13.59 -14.98
CA ILE A 269 14.61 14.13 -16.00
C ILE A 269 14.28 15.61 -16.22
N GLU A 270 15.31 16.42 -16.45
CA GLU A 270 15.11 17.82 -16.86
C GLU A 270 14.52 17.84 -18.27
N ILE A 271 13.43 18.59 -18.43
CA ILE A 271 12.81 18.81 -19.73
C ILE A 271 13.35 20.15 -20.23
N ASP A 272 14.20 20.12 -21.26
CA ASP A 272 14.63 21.34 -21.93
C ASP A 272 13.41 21.99 -22.63
N GLU A 273 13.00 23.16 -22.15
CA GLU A 273 11.87 23.95 -22.68
C GLU A 273 12.03 24.32 -24.16
N SER A 274 13.24 24.16 -24.74
CA SER A 274 13.53 24.47 -26.14
C SER A 274 12.81 23.58 -27.17
N THR A 275 12.18 22.48 -26.74
CA THR A 275 11.47 21.54 -27.61
C THR A 275 9.94 21.71 -27.58
N ALA A 276 9.41 22.60 -26.75
CA ALA A 276 7.97 22.72 -26.48
C ALA A 276 7.18 23.59 -27.48
N ILE A 277 7.73 23.91 -28.67
CA ILE A 277 6.99 24.62 -29.72
C ILE A 277 7.08 23.83 -31.04
N SER A 278 6.23 22.81 -31.16
CA SER A 278 5.66 22.40 -32.45
C SER A 278 4.60 21.31 -32.26
N ILE A 279 3.40 21.70 -31.82
CA ILE A 279 2.13 21.09 -32.26
C ILE A 279 1.14 22.23 -32.49
#